data_AF-A0A0K9H0Z1-F1
#
_entry.id   AF-A0A0K9H0Z1-F1
#
_cell.length_a   1.000
_cell.length_b   1.000
_cell.length_c   1.000
_cell.angle_alpha   90.00
_cell.angle_beta   90.00
_cell.angle_gamma   90.00
#
_symmetry.space_group_name_H-M   'P 1'
#
loop_
_entity.id
_entity.type
_entity.pdbx_description
1 polymer ?
#
loop_
_entity_poly.entity_id
_entity_poly.type
_entity_poly.pdbx_seq_one_letter_code
_entity_poly.pdbx_strand_id
1 'polypeptide(L)'
;MKTKFFLICTFVFLVMTGCSEKAEIIELSPNEMKEFMSSEGNGFIMLDYDEDDRDFWMNSVKNAIKKQKAVVRELNEEKIAVANEGLSRPSEYGLKQKRDSLAYYQDGEVKGEIKFEDYKPSELEKELEFFIKSMNETYSNK
;
A
#
# COMPACT_ATOMS: atom_id res chain seq x y z
N MET A 1 18.92 51.71 -22.45
CA MET A 1 18.19 51.21 -21.26
C MET A 1 17.23 50.11 -21.68
N LYS A 2 17.20 49.01 -20.90
CA LYS A 2 16.26 47.85 -20.92
C LYS A 2 16.59 46.78 -21.97
N THR A 3 17.38 45.73 -21.65
CA THR A 3 16.97 44.39 -21.11
C THR A 3 15.78 43.78 -21.88
N LYS A 4 15.78 42.52 -22.33
CA LYS A 4 16.00 41.30 -21.53
C LYS A 4 16.36 40.09 -22.41
N PHE A 5 17.25 39.26 -21.87
CA PHE A 5 17.40 37.83 -22.12
C PHE A 5 16.04 37.13 -22.26
N PHE A 6 15.85 36.31 -23.31
CA PHE A 6 14.86 35.24 -23.28
C PHE A 6 15.63 33.94 -23.06
N LEU A 7 15.62 33.52 -21.79
CA LEU A 7 16.16 32.27 -21.31
C LEU A 7 15.26 31.14 -21.81
N ILE A 8 15.88 30.16 -22.48
CA ILE A 8 15.27 28.89 -22.88
C ILE A 8 14.98 28.10 -21.60
N CYS A 9 13.70 27.80 -21.34
CA CYS A 9 13.29 26.80 -20.35
C CYS A 9 12.41 25.76 -21.04
N THR A 10 13.03 24.91 -21.85
CA THR A 10 12.40 23.64 -22.25
C THR A 10 12.40 22.75 -21.02
N PHE A 11 11.28 22.74 -20.31
CA PHE A 11 11.04 21.91 -19.14
C PHE A 11 10.87 20.46 -19.62
N VAL A 12 11.99 19.76 -19.76
CA VAL A 12 12.01 18.32 -20.00
C VAL A 12 11.68 17.65 -18.67
N PHE A 13 10.39 17.39 -18.44
CA PHE A 13 9.96 16.48 -17.37
C PHE A 13 10.08 15.04 -17.87
N LEU A 14 11.32 14.58 -17.94
CA LEU A 14 11.63 13.18 -18.15
C LEU A 14 11.84 12.56 -16.76
N VAL A 15 10.73 12.20 -16.11
CA VAL A 15 10.77 11.46 -14.84
C VAL A 15 11.15 10.02 -15.18
N MET A 16 12.45 9.78 -15.34
CA MET A 16 13.02 8.45 -15.16
C MET A 16 13.10 8.18 -13.66
N THR A 17 12.07 7.59 -13.08
CA THR A 17 12.20 6.90 -11.80
C THR A 17 12.03 5.42 -12.05
N GLY A 18 13.07 4.82 -12.65
CA GLY A 18 13.39 3.43 -12.36
C GLY A 18 13.89 3.35 -10.92
N CYS A 19 13.00 3.56 -9.96
CA CYS A 19 13.24 3.11 -8.60
C CYS A 19 13.33 1.59 -8.70
N SER A 20 14.53 1.06 -8.46
CA SER A 20 14.70 -0.36 -8.16
C SER A 20 13.91 -0.64 -6.88
N GLU A 21 12.61 -0.89 -7.01
CA GLU A 21 11.72 -1.23 -5.90
C GLU A 21 12.25 -2.51 -5.25
N LYS A 22 12.97 -2.33 -4.15
CA LYS A 22 13.25 -3.42 -3.23
C LYS A 22 11.88 -3.80 -2.67
N ALA A 23 11.54 -5.08 -2.76
CA ALA A 23 10.32 -5.57 -2.14
C ALA A 23 10.34 -5.27 -0.64
N GLU A 24 9.43 -4.41 -0.20
CA GLU A 24 9.46 -3.81 1.13
C GLU A 24 8.03 -3.58 1.65
N ILE A 25 7.86 -3.76 2.95
CA ILE A 25 6.68 -3.31 3.70
C ILE A 25 7.08 -2.03 4.43
N ILE A 26 6.35 -0.95 4.18
CA ILE A 26 6.57 0.36 4.80
C ILE A 26 5.40 0.62 5.76
N GLU A 27 5.62 0.47 7.08
CA GLU A 27 4.65 0.87 8.11
C GLU A 27 4.49 2.39 8.08
N LEU A 28 3.25 2.86 7.90
CA LEU A 28 2.89 4.27 7.91
C LEU A 28 2.18 4.64 9.20
N SER A 29 2.42 5.86 9.68
CA SER A 29 1.58 6.47 10.70
C SER A 29 0.18 6.79 10.14
N PRO A 30 -0.82 7.04 11.00
CA PRO A 30 -2.17 7.37 10.57
C PRO A 30 -2.23 8.61 9.66
N ASN A 31 -1.39 9.61 9.94
CA ASN A 31 -1.32 10.84 9.15
C ASN A 31 -0.67 10.58 7.79
N GLU A 32 0.42 9.81 7.73
CA GLU A 32 1.07 9.44 6.47
C GLU A 32 0.14 8.60 5.58
N MET A 33 -0.61 7.66 6.16
CA MET A 33 -1.61 6.91 5.42
C MET A 33 -2.70 7.82 4.84
N LYS A 34 -3.21 8.75 5.64
CA LYS A 34 -4.23 9.72 5.20
C LYS A 34 -3.71 10.64 4.08
N GLU A 35 -2.47 11.13 4.19
CA GLU A 35 -1.82 11.94 3.16
C GLU A 35 -1.62 11.14 1.88
N PHE A 36 -1.16 9.90 2.00
CA PHE A 36 -1.01 8.99 0.86
C PHE A 36 -2.35 8.75 0.15
N MET A 37 -3.41 8.42 0.89
CA MET A 37 -4.75 8.18 0.34
C MET A 37 -5.39 9.44 -0.27
N SER A 38 -5.02 10.63 0.18
CA SER A 38 -5.57 11.90 -0.32
C SER A 38 -4.83 12.46 -1.55
N SER A 39 -3.59 12.03 -1.78
CA SER A 39 -2.74 12.54 -2.88
C SER A 39 -2.81 11.63 -4.11
N GLU A 40 -2.36 10.38 -3.94
CA GLU A 40 -2.28 9.40 -5.04
C GLU A 40 -3.17 8.19 -4.77
N GLY A 41 -3.15 7.64 -3.54
CA GLY A 41 -3.95 6.48 -3.17
C GLY A 41 -3.76 5.27 -4.09
N ASN A 42 -2.56 5.09 -4.64
CA ASN A 42 -2.22 4.07 -5.64
C ASN A 42 -1.26 3.03 -5.11
N GLY A 43 -1.65 1.75 -5.12
CA GLY A 43 -0.78 0.63 -4.77
C GLY A 43 -1.35 -0.27 -3.65
N PHE A 44 -0.49 -1.15 -3.14
CA PHE A 44 -0.89 -2.13 -2.14
C PHE A 44 -0.88 -1.56 -0.72
N ILE A 45 -1.97 -1.80 0.01
CA ILE A 45 -2.16 -1.42 1.41
C ILE A 45 -2.52 -2.65 2.24
N MET A 46 -1.69 -2.93 3.24
CA MET A 46 -1.96 -3.89 4.31
C MET A 46 -2.58 -3.16 5.48
N LEU A 47 -3.71 -3.67 5.98
CA LEU A 47 -4.39 -3.15 7.15
C LEU A 47 -4.46 -4.26 8.19
N ASP A 48 -3.76 -4.08 9.29
CA ASP A 48 -3.66 -5.05 10.38
C ASP A 48 -4.42 -4.55 11.61
N TYR A 49 -5.22 -5.41 12.22
CA TYR A 49 -5.97 -5.09 13.44
C TYR A 49 -5.87 -6.19 14.50
N ASP A 50 -5.62 -7.44 14.13
CA ASP A 50 -5.33 -8.50 15.10
C ASP A 50 -3.83 -8.57 15.42
N GLU A 51 -3.46 -8.31 16.68
CA GLU A 51 -2.06 -8.39 17.14
C GLU A 51 -1.54 -9.83 17.17
N ASP A 52 -2.40 -10.79 17.50
CA ASP A 52 -1.98 -12.19 17.75
C ASP A 52 -1.47 -12.86 16.46
N ASP A 53 -2.05 -12.49 15.31
CA ASP A 53 -1.72 -13.04 14.00
C ASP A 53 -0.87 -12.09 13.12
N ARG A 54 -0.62 -10.84 13.56
CA ARG A 54 0.11 -9.84 12.78
C ARG A 54 1.46 -10.33 12.27
N ASP A 55 2.27 -10.94 13.15
CA ASP A 55 3.59 -11.44 12.78
C ASP A 55 3.50 -12.51 11.67
N PHE A 56 2.49 -13.37 11.73
CA PHE A 56 2.25 -14.38 10.71
C PHE A 56 1.89 -13.71 9.36
N TRP A 57 0.91 -12.79 9.37
CA TRP A 57 0.47 -12.10 8.16
C TRP A 57 1.58 -11.24 7.54
N MET A 58 2.30 -10.46 8.35
CA MET A 58 3.44 -9.65 7.88
C MET A 58 4.49 -10.52 7.19
N ASN A 59 4.80 -11.69 7.76
CA ASN A 59 5.75 -12.62 7.15
C ASN A 59 5.23 -13.21 5.83
N SER A 60 3.95 -13.59 5.77
CA SER A 60 3.33 -14.08 4.54
C SER A 60 3.33 -13.02 3.43
N VAL A 61 2.93 -11.78 3.74
CA VAL A 61 2.96 -10.66 2.79
C VAL A 61 4.40 -10.37 2.34
N LYS A 62 5.35 -10.32 3.28
CA LYS A 62 6.77 -10.09 2.99
C LYS A 62 7.36 -11.14 2.04
N ASN A 63 6.97 -12.39 2.17
CA ASN A 63 7.42 -13.45 1.26
C ASN A 63 6.80 -13.31 -0.13
N ALA A 64 5.50 -13.01 -0.20
CA ALA A 64 4.80 -12.82 -1.46
C ALA A 64 5.36 -11.62 -2.27
N ILE A 65 5.59 -10.47 -1.62
CA ILE A 65 6.07 -9.26 -2.29
C ILE A 65 7.51 -9.41 -2.81
N LYS A 66 8.37 -10.21 -2.16
CA LYS A 66 9.73 -10.49 -2.62
C LYS A 66 9.75 -11.15 -4.00
N LYS A 67 8.80 -12.06 -4.25
CA LYS A 67 8.68 -12.77 -5.52
C LYS A 67 8.15 -11.84 -6.63
N GLN A 68 7.27 -10.91 -6.27
CA GLN A 68 6.65 -9.97 -7.21
C GLN A 68 7.34 -8.61 -7.34
N LYS A 69 8.40 -8.36 -6.54
CA LYS A 69 9.08 -7.06 -6.43
C LYS A 69 8.13 -5.89 -6.14
N ALA A 70 7.15 -6.13 -5.27
CA ALA A 70 6.13 -5.15 -4.94
C ALA A 70 6.48 -4.39 -3.64
N VAL A 71 6.01 -3.16 -3.54
CA VAL A 71 6.01 -2.38 -2.29
C VAL A 71 4.60 -2.41 -1.69
N VAL A 72 4.52 -2.65 -0.39
CA VAL A 72 3.28 -2.59 0.40
C VAL A 72 3.43 -1.51 1.44
N ARG A 73 2.43 -0.65 1.58
CA ARG A 73 2.32 0.22 2.76
C ARG A 73 1.43 -0.46 3.78
N GLU A 74 1.81 -0.40 5.04
CA GLU A 74 1.06 -1.00 6.13
C GLU A 74 0.51 0.09 7.05
N LEU A 75 -0.67 -0.17 7.62
CA LEU A 75 -1.19 0.56 8.76
C LEU A 75 -1.55 -0.46 9.85
N ASN A 76 -0.80 -0.41 10.95
CA ASN A 76 -1.15 -1.12 12.18
C ASN A 76 -2.30 -0.39 12.90
N GLU A 77 -3.54 -0.80 12.64
CA GLU A 77 -4.73 -0.20 13.24
C GLU A 77 -4.90 -0.58 14.71
N GLU A 78 -4.46 -1.77 15.10
CA GLU A 78 -4.46 -2.24 16.49
C GLU A 78 -3.75 -1.24 17.40
N LYS A 79 -2.54 -0.83 17.01
CA LYS A 79 -1.69 0.08 17.78
C LYS A 79 -2.37 1.43 17.99
N ILE A 80 -3.16 1.85 17.00
CA ILE A 80 -3.96 3.06 17.07
C ILE A 80 -5.15 2.87 18.00
N ALA A 81 -5.85 1.73 17.91
CA ALA A 81 -6.98 1.41 18.75
C ALA A 81 -6.56 1.36 20.23
N VAL A 82 -5.44 0.72 20.55
CA VAL A 82 -4.88 0.70 21.92
C VAL A 82 -4.57 2.11 22.42
N ALA A 83 -3.97 2.96 21.58
CA ALA A 83 -3.69 4.35 21.94
C ALA A 83 -4.96 5.21 22.15
N ASN A 84 -6.10 4.81 21.57
CA ASN A 84 -7.36 5.56 21.57
C ASN A 84 -8.50 4.81 22.27
N GLU A 85 -8.21 3.99 23.29
CA GLU A 85 -9.23 3.30 24.10
C GLU A 85 -10.22 2.44 23.28
N GLY A 86 -9.73 1.79 22.22
CA GLY A 86 -10.49 0.94 21.32
C GLY A 86 -11.21 1.68 20.19
N LEU A 87 -11.02 3.01 20.07
CA LEU A 87 -11.59 3.80 18.98
C LEU A 87 -10.62 3.89 17.81
N SER A 88 -10.89 3.10 16.77
CA SER A 88 -10.23 3.23 15.47
C SER A 88 -11.18 2.82 14.35
N ARG A 89 -11.12 3.54 13.23
CA ARG A 89 -11.90 3.24 12.03
C ARG A 89 -11.04 3.44 10.79
N PRO A 90 -10.92 2.44 9.88
CA PRO A 90 -10.08 2.55 8.69
C PRO A 90 -10.41 3.78 7.83
N SER A 91 -11.69 4.14 7.76
CA SER A 91 -12.18 5.29 6.99
C SER A 91 -11.62 6.64 7.44
N GLU A 92 -11.20 6.77 8.70
CA GLU A 92 -10.59 8.00 9.22
C GLU A 92 -9.20 8.26 8.60
N TYR A 93 -8.58 7.21 8.06
CA TYR A 93 -7.29 7.21 7.38
C TYR A 93 -7.42 7.10 5.85
N GLY A 94 -8.66 7.21 5.32
CA GLY A 94 -8.95 7.10 3.89
C GLY A 94 -9.06 5.66 3.37
N LEU A 95 -9.00 4.66 4.25
CA LEU A 95 -9.09 3.24 3.86
C LEU A 95 -10.54 2.76 3.81
N LYS A 96 -10.86 1.98 2.78
CA LYS A 96 -12.21 1.41 2.55
C LYS A 96 -12.21 -0.13 2.57
N GLN A 97 -11.04 -0.75 2.62
CA GLN A 97 -10.88 -2.20 2.79
C GLN A 97 -11.35 -2.65 4.16
N LYS A 98 -11.52 -3.97 4.33
CA LYS A 98 -11.76 -4.59 5.63
C LYS A 98 -10.45 -4.76 6.39
N ARG A 99 -10.55 -4.93 7.70
CA ARG A 99 -9.40 -5.28 8.56
C ARG A 99 -8.82 -6.63 8.18
N ASP A 100 -7.55 -6.80 8.54
CA ASP A 100 -6.77 -8.02 8.39
C ASP A 100 -6.78 -8.45 6.91
N SER A 101 -6.37 -7.51 6.07
CA SER A 101 -6.42 -7.66 4.62
C SER A 101 -5.28 -6.96 3.90
N LEU A 102 -4.98 -7.44 2.70
CA LEU A 102 -4.18 -6.75 1.71
C LEU A 102 -5.11 -6.29 0.58
N ALA A 103 -5.10 -5.00 0.28
CA ALA A 103 -5.88 -4.41 -0.80
C ALA A 103 -4.99 -3.71 -1.81
N TYR A 104 -5.43 -3.67 -3.07
CA TYR A 104 -4.84 -2.80 -4.08
C TYR A 104 -5.79 -1.62 -4.32
N TYR A 105 -5.26 -0.41 -4.18
CA TYR A 105 -5.98 0.82 -4.47
C TYR A 105 -5.51 1.42 -5.79
N GLN A 106 -6.46 2.02 -6.49
CA GLN A 106 -6.17 2.94 -7.58
C GLN A 106 -7.11 4.14 -7.47
N ASP A 107 -6.52 5.33 -7.49
CA ASP A 107 -7.15 6.64 -7.31
C ASP A 107 -7.97 6.70 -6.01
N GLY A 108 -7.43 6.11 -4.92
CA GLY A 108 -8.09 6.05 -3.62
C GLY A 108 -9.27 5.07 -3.53
N GLU A 109 -9.53 4.28 -4.58
CA GLU A 109 -10.59 3.26 -4.60
C GLU A 109 -10.02 1.84 -4.58
N VAL A 110 -10.63 0.96 -3.79
CA VAL A 110 -10.28 -0.46 -3.73
C VAL A 110 -10.61 -1.12 -5.07
N LYS A 111 -9.61 -1.74 -5.71
CA LYS A 111 -9.79 -2.51 -6.95
C LYS A 111 -9.80 -4.03 -6.72
N GLY A 112 -9.17 -4.45 -5.63
CA GLY A 112 -9.13 -5.84 -5.19
C GLY A 112 -8.69 -5.89 -3.73
N GLU A 113 -9.12 -6.93 -3.04
CA GLU A 113 -8.86 -7.13 -1.62
C GLU A 113 -8.82 -8.64 -1.33
N ILE A 114 -7.91 -9.04 -0.46
CA ILE A 114 -7.83 -10.39 0.10
C ILE A 114 -7.79 -10.27 1.63
N LYS A 115 -8.76 -10.87 2.32
CA LYS A 115 -8.72 -10.97 3.79
C LYS A 115 -7.89 -12.18 4.19
N PHE A 116 -7.04 -12.03 5.19
CA PHE A 116 -6.12 -13.10 5.58
C PHE A 116 -6.86 -14.29 6.21
N GLU A 117 -7.88 -14.02 7.02
CA GLU A 117 -8.70 -15.03 7.70
C GLU A 117 -9.51 -15.93 6.77
N ASP A 118 -9.73 -15.51 5.51
CA ASP A 118 -10.47 -16.31 4.53
C ASP A 118 -9.67 -17.53 4.05
N TYR A 119 -8.39 -17.64 4.44
CA TYR A 119 -7.46 -18.66 3.96
C TYR A 119 -6.81 -19.43 5.11
N LYS A 120 -6.51 -20.70 4.86
CA LYS A 120 -5.68 -21.47 5.79
C LYS A 120 -4.25 -20.92 5.79
N PRO A 121 -3.51 -21.01 6.90
CA PRO A 121 -2.12 -20.60 6.95
C PRO A 121 -1.23 -21.21 5.86
N SER A 122 -1.50 -22.47 5.47
CA SER A 122 -0.77 -23.17 4.40
C SER A 122 -1.06 -22.68 2.98
N GLU A 123 -2.13 -21.92 2.79
CA GLU A 123 -2.61 -21.46 1.47
C GLU A 123 -2.34 -19.95 1.28
N LEU A 124 -2.34 -19.18 2.37
CA LEU A 124 -2.29 -17.72 2.36
C LEU A 124 -1.13 -17.14 1.51
N GLU A 125 0.10 -17.63 1.67
CA GLU A 125 1.26 -17.10 0.92
C GLU A 125 1.03 -17.21 -0.60
N LYS A 126 0.52 -18.35 -1.07
CA LYS A 126 0.27 -18.59 -2.50
C LYS A 126 -0.85 -17.70 -3.04
N GLU A 127 -1.89 -17.49 -2.25
CA GLU A 127 -3.02 -16.64 -2.63
C GLU A 127 -2.63 -15.16 -2.66
N LEU A 128 -1.79 -14.72 -1.71
CA LEU A 128 -1.19 -13.38 -1.73
C LEU A 128 -0.32 -13.16 -2.96
N GLU A 129 0.52 -14.14 -3.33
CA GLU A 129 1.31 -14.06 -4.57
C GLU A 129 0.44 -13.92 -5.81
N PHE A 130 -0.61 -14.73 -5.92
CA PHE A 130 -1.53 -14.69 -7.04
C PHE A 130 -2.27 -13.35 -7.10
N PHE A 131 -2.73 -12.85 -5.96
CA PHE A 131 -3.40 -11.56 -5.84
C PHE A 131 -2.48 -10.41 -6.28
N ILE A 132 -1.28 -10.31 -5.71
CA ILE A 132 -0.31 -9.24 -6.03
C ILE A 132 0.04 -9.28 -7.52
N LYS A 133 0.32 -10.47 -8.06
CA LYS A 133 0.62 -10.64 -9.48
C LYS A 133 -0.55 -10.15 -10.35
N SER A 134 -1.77 -10.56 -10.03
CA SER A 134 -2.98 -10.22 -10.80
C SER A 134 -3.26 -8.72 -10.81
N MET A 135 -3.09 -8.05 -9.66
CA MET A 135 -3.26 -6.60 -9.56
C MET A 135 -2.18 -5.86 -10.35
N ASN A 136 -0.91 -6.27 -10.25
CA ASN A 136 0.18 -5.69 -11.03
C ASN A 136 -0.01 -5.86 -12.54
N GLU A 137 -0.42 -7.04 -13.00
CA GLU A 137 -0.70 -7.29 -14.41
C GLU A 137 -1.86 -6.42 -14.94
N THR A 138 -2.85 -6.13 -14.10
CA THR A 138 -4.06 -5.39 -14.50
C THR A 138 -3.87 -3.87 -14.46
N TYR A 139 -3.18 -3.35 -13.44
CA TYR A 139 -3.19 -1.93 -13.10
C TYR A 139 -1.82 -1.25 -13.19
N SER A 140 -0.72 -1.98 -13.03
CA SER A 140 0.65 -1.39 -13.07
C SER A 140 1.25 -1.34 -14.49
N ASN A 141 0.60 -1.97 -15.49
CA ASN A 141 1.05 -2.04 -16.88
C ASN A 141 0.25 -1.14 -17.87
N LYS A 142 -0.42 -0.10 -17.38
CA LYS A 142 -1.12 0.90 -18.22
C LYS A 142 -0.45 2.27 -18.09
#